data_AF-A0A482Z6C0-F1
#
_entry.id   AF-A0A482Z6C0-F1
#
_cell.length_a   1.000
_cell.length_b   1.000
_cell.length_c   1.000
_cell.angle_alpha   90.00
_cell.angle_beta   90.00
_cell.angle_gamma   90.00
#
_symmetry.space_group_name_H-M   'P 1'
#
loop_
_entity.id
_entity.type
_entity.pdbx_description
1 polymer ?
#
loop_
_entity_poly.entity_id
_entity_poly.type
_entity_poly.pdbx_seq_one_letter_code
_entity_poly.pdbx_strand_id
1 'polypeptide(L)'
;DISVQPQLLLLDKTLLNIEGLGRQLYPQLDLWSTAKPFLEDLMKERYSMKNTFEKLKQEAPQILRDIPELPSLVINALKQLGKMKNINKLYAQQTNQVVDQLKDNTNKQTSAIFAGSLLILGGVFAVNNSWIASGVSATIALIFWLKSR
;
A
#
# COMPACT_ATOMS: atom_id res chain seq x y z
N ASP A 1 -23.93 -21.03 3.76
CA ASP A 1 -23.64 -19.74 4.42
C ASP A 1 -23.90 -18.57 3.50
N ILE A 2 -24.90 -17.78 3.87
CA ILE A 2 -25.19 -16.49 3.22
C ILE A 2 -24.31 -15.47 3.94
N SER A 3 -23.28 -14.95 3.27
CA SER A 3 -22.43 -13.88 3.82
C SER A 3 -23.18 -12.55 3.74
N VAL A 4 -23.87 -12.19 4.82
CA VAL A 4 -24.63 -10.94 4.92
C VAL A 4 -23.72 -9.86 5.53
N GLN A 5 -23.74 -8.67 4.94
CA GLN A 5 -22.87 -7.53 5.30
C GLN A 5 -23.07 -7.08 6.77
N PRO A 6 -22.02 -6.67 7.51
CA PRO A 6 -22.05 -6.47 8.97
C PRO A 6 -23.11 -5.48 9.52
N GLN A 7 -23.62 -4.59 8.67
CA GLN A 7 -24.55 -3.52 9.05
C GLN A 7 -25.99 -4.02 9.20
N LEU A 8 -26.35 -5.11 8.50
CA LEU A 8 -27.67 -5.75 8.62
C LEU A 8 -27.78 -6.58 9.92
N LEU A 9 -26.65 -7.10 10.40
CA LEU A 9 -26.58 -7.87 11.65
C LEU A 9 -26.99 -7.03 12.87
N LEU A 10 -26.77 -5.71 12.84
CA LEU A 10 -27.16 -4.82 13.94
C LEU A 10 -28.67 -4.59 13.97
N LEU A 11 -29.30 -4.40 12.82
CA LEU A 11 -30.77 -4.32 12.72
C LEU A 11 -31.41 -5.62 13.22
N ASP A 12 -30.90 -6.76 12.78
CA ASP A 12 -31.39 -8.07 13.20
C ASP A 12 -31.28 -8.26 14.72
N LYS A 13 -30.14 -7.86 15.31
CA LYS A 13 -29.94 -7.86 16.77
C LYS A 13 -30.88 -6.89 17.50
N THR A 14 -31.15 -5.71 16.93
CA THR A 14 -32.10 -4.76 17.54
C THR A 14 -33.52 -5.30 17.48
N LEU A 15 -33.96 -5.88 16.36
CA LEU A 15 -35.27 -6.50 16.22
C LEU A 15 -35.44 -7.66 17.20
N LEU A 16 -34.44 -8.54 17.30
CA LEU A 16 -34.45 -9.66 18.25
C LEU A 16 -34.50 -9.19 19.72
N ASN A 17 -33.75 -8.14 20.06
CA ASN A 17 -33.76 -7.57 21.40
C ASN A 17 -35.14 -6.95 21.74
N ILE A 18 -35.74 -6.24 20.78
CA ILE A 18 -37.09 -5.65 20.95
C ILE A 18 -38.16 -6.75 21.02
N GLU A 19 -38.03 -7.87 20.28
CA GLU A 19 -38.93 -9.03 20.39
C GLU A 19 -38.83 -9.68 21.79
N GLY A 20 -37.62 -9.81 22.34
CA GLY A 20 -37.39 -10.33 23.68
C GLY A 20 -38.07 -9.48 24.76
N LEU A 21 -37.91 -8.16 24.70
CA LEU A 21 -38.60 -7.21 25.60
C LEU A 21 -40.11 -7.19 25.35
N GLY A 22 -40.53 -7.25 24.08
CA GLY A 22 -41.92 -7.25 23.65
C GLY A 22 -42.71 -8.46 24.16
N ARG A 23 -42.11 -9.66 24.15
CA ARG A 23 -42.73 -10.88 24.69
C ARG A 23 -42.82 -10.89 26.22
N GLN A 24 -41.93 -10.18 26.94
CA GLN A 24 -42.06 -10.03 28.39
C GLN A 24 -43.29 -9.18 28.77
N LEU A 25 -43.65 -8.20 27.95
CA LEU A 25 -44.80 -7.31 28.17
C LEU A 25 -46.09 -7.86 27.54
N TYR A 26 -46.00 -8.46 26.35
CA TYR A 26 -47.10 -9.03 25.58
C TYR A 26 -46.69 -10.41 25.05
N PRO A 27 -46.97 -11.50 25.79
CA PRO A 27 -46.49 -12.85 25.47
C PRO A 27 -46.93 -13.39 24.10
N GLN A 28 -48.00 -12.83 23.52
CA GLN A 28 -48.56 -13.24 22.24
C GLN A 28 -48.11 -12.35 21.07
N LEU A 29 -47.25 -11.35 21.31
CA LEU A 29 -46.77 -10.43 20.29
C LEU A 29 -45.68 -11.08 19.41
N ASP A 30 -45.95 -11.20 18.12
CA ASP A 30 -44.97 -11.50 17.08
C ASP A 30 -44.65 -10.21 16.31
N LEU A 31 -43.48 -9.64 16.61
CA LEU A 31 -43.04 -8.37 16.04
C LEU A 31 -42.73 -8.49 14.55
N TRP A 32 -42.30 -9.67 14.09
CA TRP A 32 -41.91 -9.89 12.70
C TRP A 32 -43.12 -9.89 11.77
N SER A 33 -44.19 -10.62 12.14
CA SER A 33 -45.43 -10.61 11.35
C SER A 33 -46.09 -9.24 11.30
N THR A 34 -45.94 -8.43 12.36
CA THR A 34 -46.46 -7.06 12.41
C THR A 34 -45.63 -6.08 11.56
N ALA A 35 -44.29 -6.22 11.58
CA ALA A 35 -43.38 -5.30 10.88
C ALA A 35 -43.23 -5.60 9.38
N LYS A 36 -43.45 -6.85 8.95
CA LYS A 36 -43.32 -7.30 7.56
C LYS A 36 -43.97 -6.38 6.50
N PRO A 37 -45.25 -5.98 6.61
CA PRO A 37 -45.88 -5.11 5.60
C PRO A 37 -45.16 -3.77 5.45
N PHE A 38 -44.70 -3.17 6.55
CA PHE A 38 -43.96 -1.92 6.50
C PHE A 38 -42.61 -2.07 5.82
N LEU A 39 -41.89 -3.16 6.08
CA LEU A 39 -40.61 -3.45 5.42
C LEU A 39 -40.78 -3.67 3.92
N GLU A 40 -41.83 -4.39 3.50
CA GLU A 40 -42.12 -4.62 2.08
C GLU A 40 -42.41 -3.31 1.35
N ASP A 41 -43.20 -2.41 1.94
CA ASP A 41 -43.52 -1.13 1.34
C ASP A 41 -42.31 -0.19 1.30
N LEU A 42 -41.50 -0.14 2.37
CA LEU A 42 -40.26 0.63 2.41
C LEU A 42 -39.24 0.13 1.37
N MET A 43 -39.11 -1.19 1.19
CA MET A 43 -38.23 -1.75 0.17
C MET A 43 -38.75 -1.43 -1.23
N LYS A 44 -40.06 -1.54 -1.49
CA LYS A 44 -40.65 -1.15 -2.77
C LYS A 44 -40.39 0.32 -3.05
N GLU A 45 -40.53 1.21 -2.06
CA GLU A 45 -40.28 2.64 -2.24
C GLU A 45 -38.80 2.94 -2.53
N ARG A 46 -37.89 2.37 -1.75
CA ARG A 46 -36.44 2.60 -1.86
C ARG A 46 -35.83 1.97 -3.12
N TYR A 47 -36.29 0.79 -3.50
CA TYR A 47 -35.75 0.01 -4.62
C TYR A 47 -36.68 -0.02 -5.84
N SER A 48 -37.69 0.85 -5.90
CA SER A 48 -38.57 0.96 -7.07
C SER A 48 -37.75 1.34 -8.30
N MET A 49 -37.64 0.40 -9.25
CA MET A 49 -37.06 0.64 -10.57
C MET A 49 -37.76 1.80 -11.30
N LYS A 50 -39.06 2.01 -11.03
CA LYS A 50 -39.81 3.16 -11.56
C LYS A 50 -39.26 4.49 -11.03
N ASN A 51 -38.96 4.58 -9.73
CA ASN A 51 -38.41 5.80 -9.14
C ASN A 51 -37.01 6.10 -9.69
N THR A 52 -36.19 5.06 -9.88
CA THR A 52 -34.88 5.19 -10.52
C THR A 52 -35.00 5.68 -11.96
N PHE A 53 -35.94 5.13 -12.73
CA PHE A 53 -36.15 5.53 -14.13
C PHE A 53 -36.68 6.96 -14.25
N GLU A 54 -37.60 7.38 -13.40
CA GLU A 54 -38.09 8.76 -13.37
C GLU A 54 -36.98 9.75 -12.99
N LYS A 55 -36.13 9.43 -12.01
CA LYS A 55 -34.95 10.25 -11.68
C LYS A 55 -33.98 10.34 -12.84
N LEU A 56 -33.66 9.20 -13.47
CA LEU A 56 -32.79 9.16 -14.63
C LEU A 56 -33.34 10.01 -15.78
N LYS A 57 -34.66 9.97 -16.02
CA LYS A 57 -35.33 10.79 -17.03
C LYS A 57 -35.25 12.29 -16.71
N GLN A 58 -35.35 12.67 -15.44
CA GLN A 58 -35.20 14.05 -15.00
C GLN A 58 -33.76 14.56 -15.16
N GLU A 59 -32.76 13.72 -14.90
CA GLU A 59 -31.33 14.04 -15.02
C GLU A 59 -30.78 13.87 -16.44
N ALA A 60 -31.47 13.12 -17.31
CA ALA A 60 -31.06 12.81 -18.68
C ALA A 60 -30.69 14.06 -19.52
N PRO A 61 -31.42 15.18 -19.50
CA PRO A 61 -31.06 16.37 -20.25
C PRO A 61 -29.70 16.96 -19.83
N GLN A 62 -29.35 16.86 -18.55
CA GLN A 62 -28.08 17.33 -18.02
C GLN A 62 -26.94 16.39 -18.43
N ILE A 63 -27.14 15.08 -18.31
CA ILE A 63 -26.17 14.07 -18.77
C ILE A 63 -25.88 14.23 -20.26
N LEU A 64 -26.89 14.51 -21.08
CA LEU A 64 -26.73 14.75 -22.52
C LEU A 64 -25.90 16.01 -22.83
N ARG A 65 -25.92 17.03 -21.96
CA ARG A 65 -25.08 18.23 -22.09
C ARG A 65 -23.63 17.94 -21.78
N ASP A 66 -23.36 17.03 -20.84
CA ASP A 66 -22.00 16.74 -20.35
C ASP A 66 -21.31 15.62 -21.15
N ILE A 67 -22.08 14.80 -21.88
CA ILE A 67 -21.57 13.71 -22.75
C ILE A 67 -20.44 14.15 -23.71
N PRO A 68 -20.52 15.31 -24.40
CA PRO A 68 -19.46 15.76 -25.31
C PRO A 68 -18.10 15.97 -24.64
N GLU A 69 -18.06 16.19 -23.33
CA GLU A 69 -16.79 16.41 -22.59
C GLU A 69 -16.10 15.10 -22.21
N LEU A 70 -16.83 13.99 -22.14
CA LEU A 70 -16.30 12.67 -21.74
C LEU A 70 -15.10 12.19 -22.57
N PRO A 71 -15.10 12.28 -23.92
CA PRO A 71 -13.94 11.88 -24.72
C PRO A 71 -12.68 12.66 -24.34
N SER A 72 -12.81 13.96 -24.07
CA SER A 72 -11.67 14.80 -23.70
C SER A 72 -11.11 14.41 -22.33
N LEU A 73 -11.97 14.10 -21.35
CA LEU A 73 -11.59 13.63 -20.03
C LEU A 73 -10.84 12.29 -20.11
N VAL A 74 -11.36 11.34 -20.89
CA VAL A 74 -10.71 10.03 -21.10
C VAL A 74 -9.35 10.20 -21.78
N ILE A 75 -9.27 10.98 -22.85
CA ILE A 75 -8.00 11.24 -23.56
C ILE A 75 -6.99 11.91 -22.63
N ASN A 76 -7.42 12.88 -21.82
CA ASN A 76 -6.55 13.58 -20.88
C ASN A 76 -6.05 12.65 -19.77
N ALA A 77 -6.92 11.79 -19.22
CA ALA A 77 -6.53 10.77 -18.25
C ALA A 77 -5.50 9.78 -18.85
N LEU A 78 -5.73 9.31 -20.08
CA LEU A 78 -4.79 8.43 -20.78
C LEU A 78 -3.45 9.12 -21.05
N LYS A 79 -3.44 10.40 -21.44
CA LYS A 79 -2.22 11.20 -21.59
C LYS A 79 -1.47 11.34 -20.27
N GLN A 80 -2.16 11.54 -19.15
CA GLN A 80 -1.56 11.66 -17.83
C GLN A 80 -0.92 10.34 -17.37
N LEU A 81 -1.58 9.21 -17.62
CA LEU A 81 -1.01 7.88 -17.41
C LEU A 81 0.25 7.66 -18.25
N GLY A 82 0.26 8.13 -19.50
CA GLY A 82 1.45 8.11 -20.36
C GLY A 82 2.61 8.93 -19.79
N LYS A 83 2.34 10.12 -19.22
CA LYS A 83 3.35 10.96 -18.56
C LYS A 83 3.95 10.30 -17.31
N MET A 84 3.13 9.60 -16.50
CA MET A 84 3.60 8.87 -15.32
C MET A 84 4.64 7.79 -15.66
N LYS A 85 4.49 7.10 -16.81
CA LYS A 85 5.48 6.11 -17.27
C LYS A 85 6.85 6.73 -17.53
N ASN A 86 6.91 7.95 -18.05
CA ASN A 86 8.15 8.67 -18.29
C ASN A 86 8.83 9.12 -16.99
N ILE A 87 8.04 9.54 -16.00
CA ILE A 87 8.52 9.93 -14.68
C ILE A 87 9.16 8.73 -13.95
N ASN A 88 8.54 7.54 -14.02
CA ASN A 88 9.12 6.32 -13.45
C ASN A 88 10.47 5.95 -14.07
N LYS A 89 10.65 6.19 -15.38
CA LYS A 89 11.93 5.97 -16.06
C LYS A 89 13.03 6.93 -15.57
N LEU A 90 12.66 8.20 -15.29
CA LEU A 90 13.58 9.19 -14.72
C LEU A 90 14.02 8.80 -13.30
N TYR A 91 13.07 8.37 -12.45
CA TYR A 91 13.40 7.87 -11.11
C TYR A 91 14.28 6.62 -11.14
N ALA A 92 13.99 5.66 -12.04
CA ALA A 92 14.82 4.46 -12.19
C ALA A 92 16.26 4.78 -12.59
N GLN A 93 16.45 5.78 -13.47
CA GLN A 93 17.79 6.26 -13.85
C GLN A 93 18.52 6.94 -12.69
N GLN A 94 17.83 7.76 -11.88
CA GLN A 94 18.42 8.38 -10.69
C GLN A 94 18.78 7.34 -9.62
N THR A 95 17.94 6.35 -9.38
CA THR A 95 18.23 5.27 -8.41
C THR A 95 19.49 4.49 -8.80
N ASN A 96 19.66 4.17 -10.08
CA ASN A 96 20.88 3.48 -10.53
C ASN A 96 22.14 4.31 -10.29
N GLN A 97 22.08 5.62 -10.54
CA GLN A 97 23.23 6.52 -10.25
C GLN A 97 23.55 6.59 -8.75
N VAL A 98 22.53 6.63 -7.88
CA VAL A 98 22.74 6.64 -6.43
C VAL A 98 23.31 5.30 -5.95
N VAL A 99 22.82 4.17 -6.48
CA VAL A 99 23.33 2.84 -6.15
C VAL A 99 24.78 2.67 -6.60
N ASP A 100 25.14 3.13 -7.80
CA ASP A 100 26.52 3.07 -8.30
C ASP A 100 27.46 3.93 -7.45
N GLN A 101 27.05 5.14 -7.07
CA GLN A 101 27.83 6.01 -6.18
C GLN A 101 28.07 5.37 -4.80
N LEU A 102 27.07 4.67 -4.24
CA LEU A 102 27.20 3.97 -2.97
C LEU A 102 28.15 2.77 -3.10
N LYS A 103 28.10 2.03 -4.20
CA LYS A 103 28.96 0.87 -4.43
C LYS A 103 30.44 1.27 -4.55
N ASP A 104 30.73 2.37 -5.23
CA ASP A 104 32.11 2.84 -5.40
C ASP A 104 32.70 3.42 -4.11
N ASN A 105 31.90 4.14 -3.33
CA ASN A 105 32.35 4.73 -2.07
C ASN A 105 32.52 3.67 -0.97
N THR A 106 31.59 2.71 -0.87
CA THR A 106 31.67 1.64 0.14
C THR A 106 32.89 0.75 -0.09
N ASN A 107 33.20 0.38 -1.34
CA ASN A 107 34.34 -0.48 -1.63
C ASN A 107 35.68 0.18 -1.24
N LYS A 108 35.81 1.51 -1.45
CA LYS A 108 36.99 2.30 -1.05
C LYS A 108 37.10 2.47 0.47
N GLN A 109 35.99 2.69 1.17
CA GLN A 109 36.01 2.75 2.65
C GLN A 109 36.32 1.39 3.26
N THR A 110 35.73 0.32 2.75
CA THR A 110 35.94 -1.03 3.27
C THR A 110 37.41 -1.45 3.13
N SER A 111 38.05 -1.20 1.99
CA SER A 111 39.48 -1.51 1.82
C SER A 111 40.39 -0.67 2.73
N ALA A 112 40.06 0.59 3.00
CA ALA A 112 40.81 1.42 3.94
C ALA A 112 40.71 0.92 5.40
N ILE A 113 39.52 0.49 5.85
CA ILE A 113 39.31 -0.09 7.18
C ILE A 113 40.10 -1.40 7.33
N PHE A 114 40.03 -2.29 6.34
CA PHE A 114 40.80 -3.54 6.36
C PHE A 114 42.31 -3.28 6.38
N ALA A 115 42.81 -2.35 5.57
CA ALA A 115 44.23 -1.99 5.57
C ALA A 115 44.69 -1.45 6.94
N GLY A 116 43.89 -0.57 7.57
CA GLY A 116 44.18 -0.05 8.91
C GLY A 116 44.21 -1.13 9.99
N SER A 117 43.24 -2.06 9.97
CA SER A 117 43.20 -3.20 10.90
C SER A 117 44.41 -4.12 10.74
N LEU A 118 44.81 -4.39 9.50
CA LEU A 118 45.96 -5.26 9.20
C LEU A 118 47.30 -4.62 9.62
N LEU A 119 47.44 -3.30 9.50
CA LEU A 119 48.60 -2.56 10.00
C LEU A 119 48.72 -2.64 11.52
N ILE A 120 47.60 -2.51 12.25
CA ILE A 120 47.59 -2.65 13.72
C ILE A 120 48.01 -4.07 14.11
N LEU A 121 47.44 -5.09 13.46
CA LEU A 121 47.84 -6.49 13.69
C LEU A 121 49.32 -6.75 13.37
N GLY A 122 49.84 -6.18 12.28
CA GLY A 122 51.25 -6.30 11.90
C GLY A 122 52.20 -5.68 12.94
N GLY A 123 51.80 -4.56 13.55
CA GLY A 123 52.55 -3.92 14.64
C GLY A 123 52.55 -4.75 15.92
N VAL A 124 51.42 -5.36 16.28
CA VAL A 124 51.32 -6.27 17.45
C VAL A 124 52.20 -7.51 17.25
N PHE A 125 52.23 -8.10 16.06
CA PHE A 125 53.10 -9.24 15.77
C PHE A 125 54.60 -8.90 15.75
N ALA A 126 54.97 -7.66 15.38
CA ALA A 126 56.36 -7.20 15.43
C ALA A 126 56.93 -7.18 16.86
N VAL A 127 56.07 -6.85 17.85
CA VAL A 127 56.43 -6.84 19.27
C VAL A 127 56.65 -8.26 19.82
N ASN A 128 56.05 -9.29 19.23
CA ASN A 128 56.16 -10.70 19.65
C ASN A 128 57.27 -11.49 18.91
N ASN A 129 58.31 -10.81 18.43
CA ASN A 129 59.51 -11.37 17.77
C ASN A 129 59.27 -12.29 16.54
N SER A 130 58.11 -12.19 15.89
CA SER A 130 57.77 -12.93 14.68
C SER A 130 57.94 -12.04 13.45
N TRP A 131 59.19 -11.76 13.08
CA TRP A 131 59.53 -10.79 12.02
C TRP A 131 58.96 -11.16 10.64
N ILE A 132 58.85 -12.46 10.34
CA ILE A 132 58.30 -12.98 9.09
C ILE A 132 56.79 -12.65 8.97
N ALA A 133 56.03 -12.78 10.07
CA ALA A 133 54.59 -12.50 10.08
C ALA A 133 54.30 -10.99 9.93
N SER A 134 55.16 -10.13 10.49
CA SER A 134 55.06 -8.67 10.35
C SER A 134 55.27 -8.22 8.90
N GLY A 135 56.28 -8.77 8.21
CA GLY A 135 56.54 -8.47 6.80
C GLY A 135 55.42 -8.92 5.85
N VAL A 136 54.84 -10.11 6.09
CA VAL A 136 53.70 -10.60 5.30
C VAL A 136 52.44 -9.74 5.54
N SER A 137 52.17 -9.33 6.78
CA SER A 137 51.04 -8.43 7.08
C SER A 137 51.19 -7.05 6.40
N ALA A 138 52.40 -6.47 6.44
CA ALA A 138 52.66 -5.17 5.83
C ALA A 138 52.51 -5.17 4.30
N THR A 139 52.91 -6.25 3.64
CA THR A 139 52.75 -6.39 2.18
C THR A 139 51.30 -6.58 1.77
N ILE A 140 50.51 -7.36 2.51
CA ILE A 140 49.07 -7.53 2.27
C ILE A 140 48.32 -6.21 2.51
N ALA A 141 48.70 -5.45 3.55
CA ALA A 141 48.12 -4.13 3.83
C ALA A 141 48.39 -3.14 2.69
N LEU A 142 49.61 -3.13 2.14
CA LEU A 142 49.98 -2.30 1.00
C LEU A 142 49.17 -2.64 -0.26
N ILE A 143 48.96 -3.93 -0.54
CA ILE A 143 48.14 -4.38 -1.69
C ILE A 143 46.69 -3.93 -1.54
N PHE A 144 46.11 -4.08 -0.34
CA PHE A 144 44.75 -3.62 -0.05
C PHE A 144 44.63 -2.10 -0.12
N TRP A 145 45.63 -1.37 0.34
CA TRP A 145 45.67 0.09 0.25
C TRP A 145 45.80 0.58 -1.19
N LEU A 146 46.60 -0.10 -2.03
CA LEU A 146 46.70 0.24 -3.46
C LEU A 146 45.39 -0.02 -4.22
N LYS A 147 44.68 -1.10 -3.88
CA LYS A 147 43.37 -1.44 -4.47
C LYS A 147 42.24 -0.50 -3.98
N SER A 148 42.44 0.16 -2.85
CA SER A 148 41.50 1.11 -2.24
C SER A 148 41.48 2.49 -2.90
N ARG A 149 42.54 2.83 -3.65
CA ARG A 149 42.72 4.14 -4.29
C ARG A 149 42.07 4.16 -5.66
#